data_AF-A0A3E0H750-F1
#
_entry.id   AF-A0A3E0H750-F1
#
_cell.length_a   1.000
_cell.length_b   1.000
_cell.length_c   1.000
_cell.angle_alpha   90.00
_cell.angle_beta   90.00
_cell.angle_gamma   90.00
#
_symmetry.space_group_name_H-M   'P 1'
#
loop_
_entity.id
_entity.type
_entity.pdbx_description
1 polymer ?
#
loop_
_entity_poly.entity_id
_entity_poly.type
_entity_poly.pdbx_seq_one_letter_code
_entity_poly.pdbx_strand_id
1 'polypeptide(L)' 'MITYCEDGVWKTRVVGNVRASRISPDRGDAIAFGRRVARERGVRHVVLDQADPSS' A
#
# COMPACT_ATOMS: atom_id res chain seq x y z
N MET A 1 1.30 -1.62 -7.05
CA MET A 1 0.66 -1.15 -5.81
C MET A 1 1.34 -1.82 -4.64
N ILE A 2 1.78 -1.06 -3.65
CA ILE A 2 2.40 -1.61 -2.44
C ILE A 2 1.58 -1.11 -1.26
N THR A 3 1.10 -2.03 -0.42
CA THR A 3 0.55 -1.74 0.90
C THR A 3 1.64 -2.03 1.92
N TYR A 4 1.96 -1.09 2.81
CA TYR A 4 3.00 -1.24 3.81
C TYR A 4 2.58 -0.64 5.15
N CYS A 5 3.10 -1.17 6.26
CA CYS A 5 2.86 -0.63 7.59
C CYS A 5 4.04 0.25 8.01
N GLU A 6 3.75 1.51 8.36
CA GLU A 6 4.73 2.48 8.88
C GLU A 6 4.15 3.10 10.15
N ASP A 7 4.89 3.00 11.27
CA ASP A 7 4.45 3.51 12.59
C ASP A 7 3.07 2.97 13.05
N GLY A 8 2.77 1.71 12.73
CA GLY A 8 1.47 1.09 13.04
C GLY A 8 0.34 1.53 12.09
N VAL A 9 0.66 2.29 11.06
CA VAL A 9 -0.31 2.83 10.10
C VAL A 9 -0.11 2.20 8.73
N TRP A 10 -1.19 1.65 8.17
CA TRP A 10 -1.17 1.05 6.86
C TRP A 10 -1.28 2.10 5.76
N LYS A 11 -0.26 2.17 4.92
CA LYS A 11 -0.16 3.09 3.80
C LYS A 11 -0.19 2.30 2.51
N THR A 12 -0.79 2.88 1.47
CA THR A 12 -0.74 2.28 0.14
C THR A 12 -0.13 3.24 -0.88
N ARG A 13 0.90 2.80 -1.61
CA ARG A 13 1.60 3.56 -2.65
C ARG A 13 1.51 2.89 -4.02
N VAL A 14 1.43 3.69 -5.08
CA VAL A 14 1.62 3.20 -6.46
C VAL A 14 3.13 3.11 -6.71
N VAL A 15 3.58 1.99 -7.28
CA VAL A 15 5.00 1.83 -7.65
C VAL A 15 5.29 2.80 -8.79
N GLY A 16 6.21 3.74 -8.57
CA GLY A 16 6.61 4.73 -9.58
C GLY A 16 6.02 6.14 -9.41
N ASN A 17 5.15 6.40 -8.41
CA ASN A 17 4.73 7.77 -8.10
C ASN A 17 4.70 8.01 -6.58
N VAL A 18 5.44 9.02 -6.13
CA VAL A 18 5.92 9.23 -4.74
C VAL A 18 4.83 9.70 -3.76
N ARG A 19 3.54 9.50 -4.07
CA ARG A 19 2.45 9.87 -3.14
C ARG A 19 1.67 8.65 -2.67
N ALA A 20 1.71 8.42 -1.36
CA ALA A 20 0.79 7.53 -0.68
C ALA A 20 -0.64 7.95 -1.03
N SER A 21 -1.43 7.01 -1.53
CA SER A 21 -2.78 7.27 -2.03
C SER A 21 -3.85 7.12 -0.94
N ARG A 22 -3.50 6.48 0.19
CA ARG A 22 -4.38 6.33 1.36
C ARG A 22 -3.61 5.90 2.60
N ILE A 23 -4.08 6.34 3.76
CA ILE A 23 -3.62 6.00 5.11
C ILE A 23 -4.82 5.36 5.82
N SER A 24 -4.66 4.16 6.40
CA SER A 24 -5.70 3.47 7.16
C SER A 24 -5.10 2.84 8.42
N PRO A 25 -5.76 2.90 9.58
CA PRO A 25 -5.32 2.17 10.77
C PRO A 25 -5.56 0.66 10.67
N ASP A 26 -6.45 0.23 9.76
CA ASP A 26 -6.82 -1.17 9.58
C ASP A 26 -6.10 -1.82 8.39
N ARG A 27 -5.50 -2.99 8.65
CA ARG A 27 -4.77 -3.79 7.66
C ARG A 27 -5.69 -4.28 6.54
N GLY A 28 -6.88 -4.76 6.90
CA GLY A 28 -7.84 -5.33 5.96
C GLY A 28 -8.31 -4.28 4.95
N ASP A 29 -8.65 -3.09 5.43
CA ASP A 29 -9.09 -1.95 4.64
C ASP A 29 -7.98 -1.45 3.69
N ALA A 30 -6.73 -1.38 4.16
CA ALA A 30 -5.59 -1.01 3.31
C ALA A 30 -5.28 -2.04 2.22
N ILE A 31 -5.40 -3.34 2.51
CA ILE A 31 -5.21 -4.41 1.54
C ILE A 31 -6.35 -4.44 0.52
N ALA A 32 -7.60 -4.31 0.96
CA ALA A 32 -8.77 -4.28 0.08
C ALA A 32 -8.68 -3.10 -0.90
N PHE A 33 -8.32 -1.92 -0.40
CA PHE A 33 -8.06 -0.74 -1.22
C PHE A 33 -6.89 -0.97 -2.19
N GLY A 34 -5.76 -1.50 -1.69
CA GLY A 34 -4.59 -1.80 -2.51
C GLY A 34 -4.90 -2.76 -3.66
N ARG A 35 -5.65 -3.83 -3.39
CA ARG A 35 -6.06 -4.81 -4.39
C ARG A 35 -6.99 -4.22 -5.43
N ARG A 36 -7.95 -3.39 -5.01
CA ARG A 36 -8.87 -2.68 -5.91
C ARG A 36 -8.11 -1.77 -6.87
N VAL A 37 -7.27 -0.89 -6.34
CA VAL A 37 -6.49 0.06 -7.15
C VAL A 37 -5.49 -0.66 -8.06
N ALA A 38 -4.87 -1.74 -7.58
CA ALA A 38 -3.98 -2.57 -8.39
C ALA A 38 -4.71 -3.14 -9.63
N ARG A 39 -5.94 -3.64 -9.44
CA ARG A 39 -6.79 -4.14 -10.53
C ARG A 39 -7.20 -3.02 -11.49
N GLU A 40 -7.64 -1.87 -10.98
CA GLU A 40 -8.04 -0.71 -11.80
C GLU A 40 -6.87 -0.17 -12.64
N ARG A 41 -5.64 -0.25 -12.11
CA ARG A 41 -4.42 0.24 -12.76
C ARG A 41 -3.67 -0.83 -13.57
N GLY A 42 -4.11 -2.09 -13.53
CA GLY A 42 -3.41 -3.21 -14.19
C GLY A 42 -2.01 -3.49 -13.65
N VAL A 43 -1.75 -3.20 -12.36
CA VAL A 43 -0.43 -3.39 -11.74
C VAL A 43 -0.46 -4.50 -10.68
N ARG A 44 0.69 -5.09 -10.37
CA ARG A 44 0.82 -6.06 -9.27
C ARG A 44 0.55 -5.40 -7.91
N HIS A 45 -0.13 -6.10 -7.01
CA HIS A 45 -0.27 -5.73 -5.61
C HIS A 45 0.73 -6.50 -4.75
N VAL A 46 1.46 -5.79 -3.89
CA VAL A 46 2.43 -6.33 -2.93
C VAL A 46 2.06 -5.79 -1.55
N VAL A 47 2.15 -6.62 -0.52
CA VAL A 47 1.92 -6.23 0.89
C VAL A 47 3.23 -6.45 1.64
N LEU A 48 3.70 -5.43 2.36
CA LEU A 48 4.91 -5.44 3.18
C LEU A 48 4.48 -5.22 4.65
N ASP A 49 4.87 -6.10 5.56
CA ASP A 49 4.49 -5.97 6.98
C ASP A 49 5.28 -4.85 7.70
N GLN A 50 6.39 -4.39 7.13
CA GLN A 50 7.08 -3.16 7.54
C GLN A 50 7.47 -2.34 6.31
N ALA A 51 7.36 -1.01 6.38
CA ALA A 51 8.01 -0.11 5.45
C ALA A 51 9.50 -0.45 5.49
N ASP A 52 10.01 -1.10 4.45
CA ASP A 52 11.43 -1.40 4.35
C ASP A 52 12.20 -0.08 4.55
N PRO A 53 13.00 0.07 5.61
CA PRO A 53 13.66 1.35 5.91
C PRO A 53 14.77 1.70 4.89
N SER A 54 14.92 0.92 3.82
CA SER A 54 16.08 0.96 2.92
C SER A 54 15.74 0.92 1.41
N SER A 55 14.47 1.05 0.99
CA SER A 55 14.05 0.91 -0.42
C SER A 55 13.58 2.19 -1.12
#